data_AF-A0A936F3Z3-F1
#
_entry.id   AF-A0A936F3Z3-F1
#
_cell.length_a   1.000
_cell.length_b   1.000
_cell.length_c   1.000
_cell.angle_alpha   90.00
_cell.angle_beta   90.00
_cell.angle_gamma   90.00
#
_symmetry.space_group_name_H-M   'P 1'
#
loop_
_entity.id
_entity.type
_entity.pdbx_description
1 polymer ?
#
loop_
_entity_poly.entity_id
_entity_poly.type
_entity_poly.pdbx_seq_one_letter_code
_entity_poly.pdbx_strand_id
1 'polypeptide(L)'
;MSTSPRKKLIEVSLPLDAINTAAAKEKSIRHGHPSTFHLWWSRKPLAACRAVLFASIIDDPSSQPERFPTKEAQDAERDRLHHLIERMVPWEATQDEVLMKEVRDEILTATGGNPPSVSDPFCGGGSIPLEAQRLGLEAFGSDLNPVPVLITKALVEIPPRFANHPPLTLTVKKVKLGSWRGAQGLGEDVRYYGEWLRNEAKAHIGYLYPNAKLPKELGGGEATVIAWLWARTVTCPNPACNCQIPLTSKWNLSTKKGKETHVHPLLDRTTSPVSISFQIRKGLSPEEGTVNRRGATCVACGSAIPFTHIRLEGKAGRMGSQMIAIAAEYKRGRIYLPPDENHIKIANSAVMDEKPTEELPKNPRDFKTSNYGLTSFGDLYTTRQLVALNTLGRLLTKVRER
;
A
#
# COMPACT_ATOMS: atom_id res chain seq x y z
N MET A 1 -12.94 0.68 -52.51
CA MET A 1 -12.80 1.35 -51.21
C MET A 1 -11.37 1.17 -50.77
N SER A 2 -10.62 2.26 -50.56
CA SER A 2 -9.20 2.22 -50.20
C SER A 2 -8.99 1.36 -48.95
N THR A 3 -8.23 0.29 -49.10
CA THR A 3 -7.98 -0.77 -48.11
C THR A 3 -6.74 -0.49 -47.24
N SER A 4 -6.32 0.76 -47.13
CA SER A 4 -5.19 1.13 -46.27
C SER A 4 -5.70 1.45 -44.87
N PRO A 5 -5.13 0.84 -43.81
CA PRO A 5 -5.47 1.18 -42.44
C PRO A 5 -5.15 2.67 -42.19
N ARG A 6 -6.08 3.37 -41.52
CA ARG A 6 -5.88 4.76 -41.12
C ARG A 6 -4.82 4.81 -40.02
N LYS A 7 -3.84 5.70 -40.17
CA LYS A 7 -2.83 5.92 -39.13
C LYS A 7 -3.51 6.50 -37.90
N LYS A 8 -3.16 5.97 -36.73
CA LYS A 8 -3.63 6.45 -35.44
C LYS A 8 -2.68 7.51 -34.88
N LEU A 9 -3.19 8.39 -34.03
CA LEU A 9 -2.41 9.46 -33.41
C LEU A 9 -1.19 8.89 -32.65
N ILE A 10 -1.36 7.74 -32.00
CA ILE A 10 -0.28 7.02 -31.29
C ILE A 10 0.90 6.62 -32.19
N GLU A 11 0.68 6.42 -33.49
CA GLU A 11 1.71 6.00 -34.44
C GLU A 11 2.52 7.19 -34.98
N VAL A 12 2.07 8.42 -34.73
CA VAL A 12 2.66 9.64 -35.30
C VAL A 12 3.30 10.49 -34.22
N SER A 13 2.53 10.99 -33.26
CA SER A 13 3.08 11.79 -32.17
C SER A 13 2.13 11.94 -30.98
N LEU A 14 2.73 12.09 -29.79
CA LEU A 14 2.05 12.30 -28.52
C LEU A 14 2.76 13.42 -27.73
N PRO A 15 2.04 14.17 -26.88
CA PRO A 15 2.65 15.13 -25.96
C PRO A 15 3.31 14.41 -24.77
N LEU A 16 4.45 13.76 -25.04
CA LEU A 16 5.14 12.87 -24.09
C LEU A 16 5.55 13.59 -22.80
N ASP A 17 5.94 14.86 -22.87
CA ASP A 17 6.35 15.63 -21.68
C ASP A 17 5.21 15.81 -20.68
N ALA A 18 4.00 16.12 -21.17
CA ALA A 18 2.82 16.23 -20.32
C ALA A 18 2.40 14.88 -19.74
N ILE A 19 2.42 13.82 -20.55
CA ILE A 19 2.10 12.45 -20.11
C ILE A 19 3.08 11.99 -19.03
N ASN A 20 4.39 12.18 -19.25
CA ASN A 20 5.44 11.80 -18.33
C ASN A 20 5.37 12.58 -17.02
N THR A 21 5.11 13.89 -17.09
CA THR A 21 4.95 14.75 -15.91
C THR A 21 3.75 14.30 -15.06
N ALA A 22 2.60 14.04 -15.68
CA ALA A 22 1.41 13.54 -14.99
C ALA A 22 1.65 12.15 -14.38
N ALA A 23 2.25 11.23 -15.13
CA ALA A 23 2.58 9.88 -14.66
C ALA A 23 3.58 9.88 -13.48
N ALA A 24 4.55 10.80 -13.47
CA ALA A 24 5.49 10.95 -12.36
C ALA A 24 4.80 11.48 -11.10
N LYS A 25 3.91 12.48 -11.26
CA LYS A 25 3.13 13.08 -10.17
C LYS A 25 2.26 12.04 -9.46
N GLU A 26 1.65 11.09 -10.17
CA GLU A 26 0.84 10.01 -9.59
C GLU A 26 1.53 9.24 -8.46
N LYS A 27 2.85 9.01 -8.55
CA LYS A 27 3.62 8.25 -7.53
C LYS A 27 3.59 8.92 -6.15
N SER A 28 3.31 10.22 -6.11
CA SER A 28 3.26 11.03 -4.89
C SER A 28 1.86 11.19 -4.32
N ILE A 29 0.81 10.77 -5.04
CA ILE A 29 -0.58 10.92 -4.60
C ILE A 29 -0.85 9.90 -3.47
N ARG A 30 -1.32 10.41 -2.32
CA ARG A 30 -1.53 9.62 -1.10
C ARG A 30 -3.00 9.43 -0.72
N HIS A 31 -3.92 10.06 -1.45
CA HIS A 31 -5.36 9.99 -1.18
C HIS A 31 -6.16 9.90 -2.48
N GLY A 32 -7.24 9.12 -2.47
CA GLY A 32 -8.22 9.02 -3.57
C GLY A 32 -7.74 8.28 -4.82
N HIS A 33 -6.45 7.99 -4.96
CA HIS A 33 -5.90 7.27 -6.10
C HIS A 33 -6.03 5.74 -5.90
N PRO A 34 -6.39 4.94 -6.91
CA PRO A 34 -6.39 3.46 -6.83
C PRO A 34 -5.17 2.79 -6.15
N SER A 35 -3.93 3.29 -6.27
CA SER A 35 -2.76 2.73 -5.55
C SER A 35 -2.87 2.81 -4.04
N THR A 36 -3.69 3.70 -3.52
CA THR A 36 -3.89 3.87 -2.08
C THR A 36 -4.92 2.89 -1.53
N PHE A 37 -5.65 2.18 -2.41
CA PHE A 37 -6.58 1.12 -2.02
C PHE A 37 -5.83 -0.22 -1.84
N HIS A 38 -5.10 -0.67 -2.86
CA HIS A 38 -4.23 -1.83 -2.77
C HIS A 38 -3.02 -1.67 -3.72
N LEU A 39 -1.83 -2.04 -3.26
CA LEU A 39 -0.64 -2.03 -4.10
C LEU A 39 -0.58 -3.33 -4.92
N TRP A 40 -0.71 -3.22 -6.24
CA TRP A 40 -0.37 -4.30 -7.17
C TRP A 40 0.97 -3.99 -7.86
N TRP A 41 1.81 -5.00 -8.08
CA TRP A 41 3.09 -4.79 -8.74
C TRP A 41 2.91 -4.34 -10.20
N SER A 42 3.91 -3.65 -10.74
CA SER A 42 3.94 -3.23 -12.15
C SER A 42 2.71 -2.42 -12.60
N ARG A 43 2.12 -1.63 -11.69
CA ARG A 43 0.96 -0.78 -12.05
C ARG A 43 1.36 0.24 -13.12
N LYS A 44 0.64 0.24 -14.24
CA LYS A 44 0.76 1.28 -15.26
C LYS A 44 0.24 2.62 -14.72
N PRO A 45 0.93 3.76 -14.97
CA PRO A 45 0.41 5.08 -14.65
C PRO A 45 -0.91 5.33 -15.39
N LEU A 46 -1.91 5.88 -14.70
CA LEU A 46 -3.24 6.07 -15.26
C LEU A 46 -3.23 7.14 -16.36
N ALA A 47 -2.47 8.21 -16.18
CA ALA A 47 -2.22 9.24 -17.18
C ALA A 47 -1.74 8.65 -18.51
N ALA A 48 -0.77 7.72 -18.45
CA ALA A 48 -0.25 7.05 -19.64
C ALA A 48 -1.31 6.13 -20.27
N CYS A 49 -2.03 5.33 -19.48
CA CYS A 49 -3.13 4.49 -19.98
C CYS A 49 -4.19 5.32 -20.69
N ARG A 50 -4.65 6.44 -20.10
CA ARG A 50 -5.65 7.34 -20.68
C ARG A 50 -5.20 7.91 -22.03
N ALA A 51 -3.98 8.45 -22.09
CA ALA A 51 -3.43 9.03 -23.31
C ALA A 51 -3.28 7.99 -24.42
N VAL A 52 -2.72 6.82 -24.10
CA VAL A 52 -2.50 5.72 -25.05
C VAL A 52 -3.83 5.19 -25.59
N LEU A 53 -4.83 4.98 -24.72
CA LEU A 53 -6.15 4.50 -25.15
C LEU A 53 -6.82 5.50 -26.11
N PHE A 54 -6.85 6.78 -25.74
CA PHE A 54 -7.39 7.83 -26.60
C PHE A 54 -6.67 7.87 -27.95
N ALA A 55 -5.34 7.97 -27.94
CA ALA A 55 -4.55 8.08 -29.17
C ALA A 55 -4.52 6.82 -30.03
N SER A 56 -4.88 5.66 -29.48
CA SER A 56 -5.07 4.41 -30.25
C SER A 56 -6.40 4.41 -31.01
N ILE A 57 -7.37 5.21 -30.58
CA ILE A 57 -8.70 5.30 -31.21
C ILE A 57 -8.72 6.44 -32.24
N ILE A 58 -8.19 7.60 -31.88
CA ILE A 58 -8.21 8.79 -32.74
C ILE A 58 -7.28 8.60 -33.95
N ASP A 59 -7.84 8.79 -35.15
CA ASP A 59 -7.07 8.83 -36.40
C ASP A 59 -6.17 10.07 -36.42
N ASP A 60 -4.94 9.93 -36.87
CA ASP A 60 -4.09 11.09 -37.17
C ASP A 60 -4.73 11.93 -38.30
N PRO A 61 -4.68 13.27 -38.24
CA PRO A 61 -5.25 14.14 -39.28
C PRO A 61 -4.75 13.84 -40.69
N SER A 62 -3.53 13.31 -40.86
CA SER A 62 -3.00 12.88 -42.17
C SER A 62 -3.79 11.73 -42.83
N SER A 63 -4.59 11.00 -42.05
CA SER A 63 -5.50 9.96 -42.56
C SER A 63 -6.87 10.49 -42.97
N GLN A 64 -7.11 11.80 -42.84
CA GLN A 64 -8.35 12.47 -43.19
C GLN A 64 -8.10 13.67 -44.12
N PRO A 65 -7.50 13.47 -45.31
CA PRO A 65 -7.14 14.57 -46.22
C PRO A 65 -8.35 15.37 -46.71
N GLU A 66 -9.54 14.77 -46.73
CA GLU A 66 -10.80 15.46 -47.06
C GLU A 66 -11.18 16.53 -46.02
N ARG A 67 -10.81 16.32 -44.74
CA ARG A 67 -11.06 17.29 -43.64
C ARG A 67 -9.84 18.19 -43.39
N PHE A 68 -8.63 17.65 -43.60
CA PHE A 68 -7.36 18.33 -43.35
C PHE A 68 -6.46 18.24 -44.59
N PRO A 69 -6.75 19.03 -45.64
CA PRO A 69 -6.12 18.87 -46.95
C PRO A 69 -4.67 19.35 -47.03
N THR A 70 -4.25 20.25 -46.13
CA THR A 70 -2.88 20.78 -46.10
C THR A 70 -2.12 20.29 -44.88
N LYS A 71 -0.78 20.32 -44.95
CA LYS A 71 0.08 19.97 -43.82
C LYS A 71 -0.19 20.90 -42.63
N GLU A 72 -0.38 22.19 -42.88
CA GLU A 72 -0.69 23.18 -41.85
C GLU A 72 -2.02 22.87 -41.14
N ALA A 73 -3.04 22.42 -41.87
CA ALA A 73 -4.32 22.01 -41.29
C ALA A 73 -4.18 20.72 -40.46
N GLN A 74 -3.36 19.76 -40.93
CA GLN A 74 -3.06 18.53 -40.20
C GLN A 74 -2.29 18.81 -38.90
N ASP A 75 -1.30 19.71 -38.96
CA ASP A 75 -0.50 20.11 -37.80
C ASP A 75 -1.35 20.86 -36.78
N ALA A 76 -2.19 21.81 -37.22
CA ALA A 76 -3.10 22.54 -36.34
C ALA A 76 -4.13 21.62 -35.63
N GLU A 77 -4.69 20.63 -36.33
CA GLU A 77 -5.59 19.67 -35.69
C GLU A 77 -4.83 18.74 -34.74
N ARG A 78 -3.61 18.36 -35.09
CA ARG A 78 -2.77 17.54 -34.21
C ARG A 78 -2.43 18.28 -32.92
N ASP A 79 -2.12 19.57 -33.01
CA ASP A 79 -1.89 20.43 -31.85
C ASP A 79 -3.14 20.54 -30.97
N ARG A 80 -4.34 20.64 -31.56
CA ARG A 80 -5.61 20.61 -30.81
C ARG A 80 -5.79 19.29 -30.05
N LEU A 81 -5.55 18.16 -30.71
CA LEU A 81 -5.66 16.83 -30.10
C LEU A 81 -4.60 16.63 -29.00
N HIS A 82 -3.37 17.13 -29.20
CA HIS A 82 -2.32 17.13 -28.19
C HIS A 82 -2.74 17.96 -26.99
N HIS A 83 -3.27 19.16 -27.19
CA HIS A 83 -3.76 20.01 -26.12
C HIS A 83 -4.90 19.34 -25.33
N LEU A 84 -5.80 18.61 -26.00
CA LEU A 84 -6.84 17.83 -25.32
C LEU A 84 -6.21 16.72 -24.45
N ILE A 85 -5.20 16.00 -24.95
CA ILE A 85 -4.44 15.00 -24.18
C ILE A 85 -3.78 15.66 -22.95
N GLU A 86 -3.07 16.76 -23.14
CA GLU A 86 -2.40 17.50 -22.06
C GLU A 86 -3.33 17.89 -20.93
N ARG A 87 -4.55 18.33 -21.25
CA ARG A 87 -5.56 18.70 -20.26
C ARG A 87 -6.16 17.48 -19.55
N MET A 88 -6.36 16.37 -20.25
CA MET A 88 -7.03 15.20 -19.66
C MET A 88 -6.11 14.27 -18.88
N VAL A 89 -4.79 14.29 -19.10
CA VAL A 89 -3.84 13.36 -18.43
C VAL A 89 -3.60 13.61 -16.93
N PRO A 90 -3.66 14.83 -16.38
CA PRO A 90 -3.54 15.06 -14.94
C PRO A 90 -4.59 14.27 -14.14
N TRP A 91 -4.23 13.80 -12.95
CA TRP A 91 -5.15 13.03 -12.09
C TRP A 91 -6.40 13.84 -11.72
N GLU A 92 -6.23 15.12 -11.44
CA GLU A 92 -7.30 16.04 -11.06
C GLU A 92 -8.34 16.22 -12.17
N ALA A 93 -7.94 16.10 -13.44
CA ALA A 93 -8.83 16.21 -14.60
C ALA A 93 -9.88 15.09 -14.64
N THR A 94 -9.64 13.96 -13.95
CA THR A 94 -10.58 12.82 -13.92
C THR A 94 -11.88 13.13 -13.17
N GLN A 95 -11.96 14.25 -12.47
CA GLN A 95 -13.16 14.76 -11.79
C GLN A 95 -13.82 15.92 -12.55
N ASP A 96 -13.21 16.38 -13.65
CA ASP A 96 -13.79 17.41 -14.51
C ASP A 96 -14.73 16.75 -15.53
N GLU A 97 -16.02 16.71 -15.19
CA GLU A 97 -17.03 16.09 -16.06
C GLU A 97 -17.21 16.82 -17.39
N VAL A 98 -16.91 18.12 -17.47
CA VAL A 98 -17.02 18.88 -18.72
C VAL A 98 -15.91 18.46 -19.66
N LEU A 99 -14.66 18.45 -19.19
CA LEU A 99 -13.52 18.00 -19.96
C LEU A 99 -13.64 16.52 -20.34
N MET A 100 -14.02 15.65 -19.39
CA MET A 100 -14.17 14.22 -19.68
C MET A 100 -15.32 13.95 -20.66
N LYS A 101 -16.38 14.78 -20.67
CA LYS A 101 -17.40 14.73 -21.71
C LYS A 101 -16.84 15.14 -23.07
N GLU A 102 -16.06 16.21 -23.16
CA GLU A 102 -15.41 16.63 -24.40
C GLU A 102 -14.54 15.51 -24.99
N VAL A 103 -13.74 14.83 -24.15
CA VAL A 103 -12.93 13.67 -24.57
C VAL A 103 -13.80 12.52 -25.09
N ARG A 104 -14.92 12.21 -24.43
CA ARG A 104 -15.87 11.16 -24.86
C ARG A 104 -16.56 11.53 -26.18
N ASP A 105 -16.96 12.79 -26.35
CA ASP A 105 -17.57 13.29 -27.58
C ASP A 105 -16.59 13.23 -28.77
N GLU A 106 -15.31 13.51 -28.53
CA GLU A 106 -14.24 13.37 -29.52
C GLU A 106 -14.09 11.89 -29.97
N ILE A 107 -14.06 10.95 -29.02
CA ILE A 107 -14.02 9.51 -29.31
C ILE A 107 -15.26 9.08 -30.10
N LEU A 108 -16.46 9.50 -29.69
CA LEU A 108 -17.70 9.19 -30.39
C LEU A 108 -17.67 9.71 -31.84
N THR A 109 -17.23 10.95 -32.04
CA THR A 109 -17.12 11.55 -33.37
C THR A 109 -16.12 10.79 -34.25
N ALA A 110 -14.94 10.48 -33.72
CA ALA A 110 -13.89 9.78 -34.44
C ALA A 110 -14.29 8.34 -34.84
N THR A 111 -15.24 7.74 -34.11
CA THR A 111 -15.70 6.36 -34.32
C THR A 111 -17.07 6.27 -35.00
N GLY A 112 -17.61 7.40 -35.48
CA GLY A 112 -18.93 7.44 -36.11
C GLY A 112 -20.07 7.00 -35.18
N GLY A 113 -19.91 7.27 -33.87
CA GLY A 113 -20.86 6.88 -32.83
C GLY A 113 -20.74 5.43 -32.34
N ASN A 114 -19.76 4.66 -32.84
CA ASN A 114 -19.57 3.25 -32.48
C ASN A 114 -18.15 2.99 -31.94
N PRO A 115 -17.84 3.42 -30.70
CA PRO A 115 -16.52 3.26 -30.12
C PRO A 115 -16.19 1.78 -29.91
N PRO A 116 -14.92 1.36 -30.11
CA PRO A 116 -14.53 -0.02 -29.94
C PRO A 116 -14.50 -0.42 -28.46
N SER A 117 -14.68 -1.72 -28.20
CA SER A 117 -14.40 -2.31 -26.89
C SER A 117 -12.88 -2.45 -26.66
N VAL A 118 -12.43 -2.28 -25.41
CA VAL A 118 -11.05 -2.48 -24.97
C VAL A 118 -10.95 -3.80 -24.21
N SER A 119 -10.01 -4.67 -24.60
CA SER A 119 -9.74 -5.92 -23.89
C SER A 119 -8.30 -5.96 -23.38
N ASP A 120 -8.13 -6.11 -22.06
CA ASP A 120 -6.83 -6.30 -21.40
C ASP A 120 -6.79 -7.68 -20.71
N PRO A 121 -6.22 -8.70 -21.36
CA PRO A 121 -6.24 -10.06 -20.84
C PRO A 121 -5.27 -10.30 -19.66
N PHE A 122 -4.46 -9.29 -19.30
CA PHE A 122 -3.47 -9.34 -18.22
C PHE A 122 -3.51 -8.05 -17.38
N CYS A 123 -4.72 -7.67 -16.97
CA CYS A 123 -4.99 -6.32 -16.48
C CYS A 123 -4.34 -5.98 -15.15
N GLY A 124 -3.89 -6.99 -14.38
CA GLY A 124 -3.32 -6.80 -13.06
C GLY A 124 -4.25 -5.95 -12.19
N GLY A 125 -3.75 -4.83 -11.67
CA GLY A 125 -4.53 -3.91 -10.84
C GLY A 125 -5.60 -3.08 -11.58
N GLY A 126 -5.85 -3.32 -12.86
CA GLY A 126 -7.00 -2.76 -13.59
C GLY A 126 -6.83 -1.35 -14.16
N SER A 127 -5.59 -0.87 -14.37
CA SER A 127 -5.33 0.49 -14.88
C SER A 127 -5.97 0.75 -16.25
N ILE A 128 -5.82 -0.17 -17.21
CA ILE A 128 -6.36 -0.01 -18.57
C ILE A 128 -7.89 -0.08 -18.56
N PRO A 129 -8.53 -1.11 -17.98
CA PRO A 129 -9.99 -1.14 -17.88
C PRO A 129 -10.61 0.08 -17.20
N LEU A 130 -9.97 0.60 -16.14
CA LEU A 130 -10.44 1.78 -15.42
C LEU A 130 -10.42 3.03 -16.31
N GLU A 131 -9.32 3.27 -17.02
CA GLU A 131 -9.22 4.44 -17.89
C GLU A 131 -10.09 4.30 -19.15
N ALA A 132 -10.24 3.09 -19.69
CA ALA A 132 -11.17 2.82 -20.78
C ALA A 132 -12.61 3.19 -20.39
N GLN A 133 -13.05 2.80 -19.20
CA GLN A 133 -14.37 3.18 -18.68
C GLN A 133 -14.54 4.69 -18.54
N ARG A 134 -13.51 5.41 -18.06
CA ARG A 134 -13.53 6.89 -17.94
C ARG A 134 -13.67 7.58 -19.30
N LEU A 135 -13.04 7.00 -20.32
CA LEU A 135 -13.12 7.42 -21.73
C LEU A 135 -14.43 6.99 -22.41
N GLY A 136 -15.38 6.37 -21.70
CA GLY A 136 -16.67 5.96 -22.25
C GLY A 136 -16.61 4.70 -23.11
N LEU A 137 -15.53 3.91 -22.99
CA LEU A 137 -15.35 2.66 -23.74
C LEU A 137 -15.88 1.47 -22.94
N GLU A 138 -16.43 0.49 -23.64
CA GLU A 138 -16.67 -0.82 -23.04
C GLU A 138 -15.32 -1.51 -22.77
N ALA A 139 -15.12 -2.01 -21.55
CA ALA A 139 -13.83 -2.54 -21.10
C ALA A 139 -13.96 -3.95 -20.52
N PHE A 140 -13.14 -4.86 -21.04
CA PHE A 140 -12.99 -6.23 -20.57
C PHE A 140 -11.59 -6.41 -19.99
N GLY A 141 -11.51 -6.93 -18.77
CA GLY A 141 -10.24 -7.21 -18.10
C GLY A 141 -10.22 -8.63 -17.57
N SER A 142 -9.09 -9.32 -17.72
CA SER A 142 -8.85 -10.61 -17.06
C SER A 142 -7.47 -10.67 -16.42
N ASP A 143 -7.33 -11.52 -15.42
CA ASP A 143 -6.05 -11.91 -14.83
C ASP A 143 -6.18 -13.33 -14.28
N LEU A 144 -5.07 -14.08 -14.27
CA LEU A 144 -5.04 -15.43 -13.72
C LEU A 144 -5.07 -15.42 -12.19
N ASN A 145 -4.48 -14.39 -11.57
CA ASN A 145 -4.41 -14.30 -10.12
C ASN A 145 -5.73 -13.73 -9.56
N PRO A 146 -6.36 -14.37 -8.55
CA PRO A 146 -7.63 -13.91 -8.01
C PRO A 146 -7.55 -12.55 -7.28
N VAL A 147 -6.38 -12.18 -6.76
CA VAL A 147 -6.16 -10.89 -6.08
C VAL A 147 -6.32 -9.69 -7.02
N PRO A 148 -5.63 -9.59 -8.17
CA PRO A 148 -5.80 -8.49 -9.13
C PRO A 148 -7.16 -8.51 -9.78
N VAL A 149 -7.78 -9.69 -9.97
CA VAL A 149 -9.18 -9.78 -10.38
C VAL A 149 -10.07 -9.06 -9.38
N LEU A 150 -9.94 -9.34 -8.08
CA LEU A 150 -10.73 -8.67 -7.04
C LEU A 150 -10.48 -7.15 -7.00
N ILE A 151 -9.22 -6.72 -7.12
CA ILE A 151 -8.86 -5.29 -7.17
C ILE A 151 -9.51 -4.62 -8.38
N THR A 152 -9.42 -5.24 -9.55
CA THR A 152 -10.02 -4.71 -10.79
C THR A 152 -11.53 -4.61 -10.63
N LYS A 153 -12.20 -5.67 -10.14
CA LYS A 153 -13.64 -5.64 -9.88
C LYS A 153 -14.03 -4.50 -8.93
N ALA A 154 -13.27 -4.30 -7.85
CA ALA A 154 -13.51 -3.21 -6.91
C ALA A 154 -13.35 -1.82 -7.52
N LEU A 155 -12.55 -1.68 -8.57
CA LEU A 155 -12.32 -0.41 -9.26
C LEU A 155 -13.31 -0.16 -10.40
N VAL A 156 -13.61 -1.18 -11.22
CA VAL A 156 -14.30 -0.99 -12.52
C VAL A 156 -15.67 -1.62 -12.61
N GLU A 157 -15.94 -2.68 -11.83
CA GLU A 157 -17.22 -3.41 -11.89
C GLU A 157 -18.17 -2.96 -10.79
N ILE A 158 -17.70 -2.87 -9.54
CA ILE A 158 -18.55 -2.63 -8.38
C ILE A 158 -19.06 -1.18 -8.36
N PRO A 159 -18.23 -0.11 -8.44
CA PRO A 159 -18.73 1.25 -8.27
C PRO A 159 -19.81 1.68 -9.28
N PRO A 160 -19.71 1.36 -10.59
CA PRO A 160 -20.74 1.70 -11.56
C PRO A 160 -22.08 1.00 -11.32
N ARG A 161 -22.07 -0.24 -10.80
CA ARG A 161 -23.30 -0.98 -10.48
C ARG A 161 -24.15 -0.30 -9.40
N PHE A 162 -23.51 0.51 -8.55
CA PHE A 162 -24.17 1.27 -7.49
C PHE A 162 -24.18 2.78 -7.77
N ALA A 163 -23.88 3.20 -9.01
CA ALA A 163 -23.83 4.60 -9.36
C ALA A 163 -25.20 5.28 -9.20
N ASN A 164 -25.22 6.44 -8.55
CA ASN A 164 -26.41 7.25 -8.28
C ASN A 164 -27.47 6.56 -7.40
N HIS A 165 -27.14 5.43 -6.77
CA HIS A 165 -27.99 4.81 -5.76
C HIS A 165 -27.73 5.42 -4.38
N PRO A 166 -28.77 5.55 -3.53
CA PRO A 166 -28.59 5.89 -2.12
C PRO A 166 -27.86 4.76 -1.37
N PRO A 167 -27.17 5.06 -0.25
CA PRO A 167 -26.64 4.03 0.63
C PRO A 167 -27.76 3.16 1.20
N LEU A 168 -27.46 1.89 1.47
CA LEU A 168 -28.36 0.96 2.17
C LEU A 168 -28.62 1.41 3.62
N THR A 169 -27.60 1.98 4.24
CA THR A 169 -27.62 2.37 5.67
C THR A 169 -28.22 3.76 5.86
N LEU A 170 -29.53 3.88 5.61
CA LEU A 170 -30.31 5.12 5.74
C LEU A 170 -30.53 5.58 7.21
N THR A 171 -29.83 4.99 8.19
CA THR A 171 -29.86 5.43 9.60
C THR A 171 -29.25 6.81 9.82
N VAL A 172 -28.59 7.38 8.81
CA VAL A 172 -28.20 8.80 8.83
C VAL A 172 -29.45 9.66 8.63
N LYS A 173 -30.07 10.10 9.74
CA LYS A 173 -31.11 11.16 9.84
C LYS A 173 -30.71 12.53 9.25
N LYS A 174 -29.64 12.60 8.46
CA LYS A 174 -29.21 13.74 7.65
C LYS A 174 -29.09 13.30 6.20
N VAL A 175 -30.20 12.89 5.61
CA VAL A 175 -30.29 12.90 4.15
C VAL A 175 -30.21 14.36 3.75
N LYS A 176 -29.02 14.81 3.32
CA LYS A 176 -28.94 16.00 2.48
C LYS A 176 -29.91 15.72 1.33
N LEU A 177 -30.90 16.59 1.13
CA LEU A 177 -31.89 16.57 0.03
C LEU A 177 -31.24 16.70 -1.38
N GLY A 178 -30.02 16.18 -1.57
CA GLY A 178 -29.32 16.15 -2.83
C GLY A 178 -29.35 14.75 -3.45
N SER A 179 -29.38 14.69 -4.77
CA SER A 179 -29.16 13.47 -5.55
C SER A 179 -27.78 12.88 -5.24
N TRP A 180 -27.71 11.60 -4.89
CA TRP A 180 -26.45 10.86 -4.83
C TRP A 180 -25.83 10.79 -6.23
N ARG A 181 -24.56 11.15 -6.37
CA ARG A 181 -23.86 11.16 -7.66
C ARG A 181 -22.75 10.12 -7.71
N GLY A 182 -22.68 9.35 -8.78
CA GLY A 182 -21.68 8.30 -8.96
C GLY A 182 -21.69 7.32 -7.79
N ALA A 183 -20.52 6.90 -7.32
CA ALA A 183 -20.38 5.90 -6.25
C ALA A 183 -20.48 6.47 -4.82
N GLN A 184 -21.06 7.67 -4.62
CA GLN A 184 -21.16 8.30 -3.30
C GLN A 184 -21.94 7.46 -2.29
N GLY A 185 -23.09 6.87 -2.69
CA GLY A 185 -23.88 6.01 -1.81
C GLY A 185 -23.10 4.78 -1.34
N LEU A 186 -22.45 4.07 -2.29
CA LEU A 186 -21.54 2.96 -1.96
C LEU A 186 -20.41 3.40 -1.02
N GLY A 187 -19.84 4.58 -1.22
CA GLY A 187 -18.81 5.14 -0.36
C GLY A 187 -19.27 5.37 1.08
N GLU A 188 -20.52 5.77 1.29
CA GLU A 188 -21.12 5.89 2.62
C GLU A 188 -21.32 4.52 3.29
N ASP A 189 -21.83 3.52 2.56
CA ASP A 189 -21.98 2.16 3.11
C ASP A 189 -20.62 1.56 3.50
N VAL A 190 -19.59 1.71 2.65
CA VAL A 190 -18.22 1.25 2.97
C VAL A 190 -17.69 1.92 4.24
N ARG A 191 -17.96 3.23 4.42
CA ARG A 191 -17.56 3.95 5.63
C ARG A 191 -18.32 3.43 6.85
N TYR A 192 -19.64 3.26 6.75
CA TYR A 192 -20.47 2.77 7.84
C TYR A 192 -20.02 1.37 8.31
N TYR A 193 -19.92 0.41 7.39
CA TYR A 193 -19.51 -0.95 7.74
C TYR A 193 -18.04 -1.01 8.20
N GLY A 194 -17.18 -0.17 7.64
CA GLY A 194 -15.80 -0.03 8.08
C GLY A 194 -15.69 0.52 9.51
N GLU A 195 -16.48 1.52 9.87
CA GLU A 195 -16.55 2.05 11.23
C GLU A 195 -17.12 1.03 12.21
N TRP A 196 -18.18 0.32 11.83
CA TRP A 196 -18.73 -0.78 12.63
C TRP A 196 -17.66 -1.86 12.89
N LEU A 197 -17.03 -2.39 11.83
CA LEU A 197 -15.99 -3.41 11.93
C LEU A 197 -14.84 -2.96 12.84
N ARG A 198 -14.40 -1.70 12.69
CA ARG A 198 -13.35 -1.11 13.54
C ARG A 198 -13.78 -1.07 15.01
N ASN A 199 -15.00 -0.62 15.30
CA ASN A 199 -15.50 -0.48 16.66
C ASN A 199 -15.66 -1.86 17.33
N GLU A 200 -16.20 -2.84 16.62
CA GLU A 200 -16.32 -4.22 17.10
C GLU A 200 -14.95 -4.85 17.33
N ALA A 201 -14.01 -4.69 16.39
CA ALA A 201 -12.64 -5.16 16.57
C ALA A 201 -12.01 -4.50 17.81
N LYS A 202 -12.18 -3.19 17.99
CA LYS A 202 -11.69 -2.50 19.17
C LYS A 202 -12.34 -3.01 20.47
N ALA A 203 -13.63 -3.35 20.45
CA ALA A 203 -14.30 -3.95 21.61
C ALA A 203 -13.75 -5.34 21.94
N HIS A 204 -13.47 -6.16 20.92
CA HIS A 204 -12.97 -7.52 21.10
C HIS A 204 -11.51 -7.61 21.49
N ILE A 205 -10.63 -6.82 20.87
CA ILE A 205 -9.16 -6.96 21.01
C ILE A 205 -8.47 -5.67 21.43
N GLY A 206 -9.19 -4.57 21.67
CA GLY A 206 -8.59 -3.26 22.00
C GLY A 206 -7.72 -3.28 23.26
N TYR A 207 -7.97 -4.20 24.19
CA TYR A 207 -7.13 -4.41 25.38
C TYR A 207 -5.70 -4.84 25.04
N LEU A 208 -5.47 -5.44 23.85
CA LEU A 208 -4.14 -5.79 23.33
C LEU A 208 -3.41 -4.59 22.68
N TYR A 209 -4.11 -3.45 22.56
CA TYR A 209 -3.65 -2.22 21.91
C TYR A 209 -3.82 -0.98 22.79
N PRO A 210 -3.15 -0.93 23.96
CA PRO A 210 -3.20 0.23 24.84
C PRO A 210 -2.54 1.46 24.20
N ASN A 211 -2.98 2.64 24.62
CA ASN A 211 -2.28 3.88 24.31
C ASN A 211 -0.92 3.91 25.02
N ALA A 212 0.03 4.64 24.45
CA ALA A 212 1.32 4.92 25.08
C ALA A 212 1.27 6.23 25.87
N LYS A 213 1.92 6.25 27.03
CA LYS A 213 2.08 7.46 27.83
C LYS A 213 3.09 8.40 27.19
N LEU A 214 2.71 9.67 27.03
CA LEU A 214 3.61 10.70 26.54
C LEU A 214 4.47 11.27 27.69
N PRO A 215 5.76 11.54 27.44
CA PRO A 215 6.63 12.25 28.39
C PRO A 215 6.06 13.62 28.79
N LYS A 216 6.33 14.06 30.02
CA LYS A 216 5.84 15.36 30.54
C LYS A 216 6.35 16.53 29.70
N GLU A 217 7.57 16.42 29.18
CA GLU A 217 8.24 17.41 28.32
C GLU A 217 7.50 17.61 26.98
N LEU A 218 6.59 16.70 26.63
CA LEU A 218 5.78 16.74 25.42
C LEU A 218 4.30 17.02 25.68
N GLY A 219 3.98 17.47 26.90
CA GLY A 219 2.62 17.80 27.33
C GLY A 219 1.94 16.69 28.13
N GLY A 220 2.59 15.54 28.33
CA GLY A 220 2.01 14.39 29.02
C GLY A 220 0.79 13.80 28.30
N GLY A 221 0.01 12.98 29.01
CA GLY A 221 -1.19 12.33 28.47
C GLY A 221 -0.90 11.01 27.75
N GLU A 222 -1.81 10.64 26.85
CA GLU A 222 -1.78 9.38 26.13
C GLU A 222 -1.81 9.60 24.61
N ALA A 223 -1.19 8.69 23.87
CA ALA A 223 -1.16 8.68 22.42
C ALA A 223 -1.48 7.29 21.86
N THR A 224 -2.21 7.25 20.75
CA THR A 224 -2.46 6.02 19.99
C THR A 224 -1.14 5.42 19.53
N VAL A 225 -0.92 4.14 19.83
CA VAL A 225 0.24 3.40 19.28
C VAL A 225 0.00 3.10 17.81
N ILE A 226 0.95 3.51 16.97
CA ILE A 226 0.96 3.21 15.53
C ILE A 226 1.62 1.85 15.30
N ALA A 227 2.75 1.59 15.96
CA ALA A 227 3.51 0.34 15.80
C ALA A 227 4.40 0.06 17.02
N TRP A 228 4.57 -1.23 17.31
CA TRP A 228 5.68 -1.70 18.14
C TRP A 228 6.78 -2.24 17.23
N LEU A 229 8.00 -1.82 17.50
CA LEU A 229 9.18 -2.27 16.77
C LEU A 229 9.89 -3.32 17.61
N TRP A 230 10.11 -4.49 17.02
CA TRP A 230 10.73 -5.65 17.66
C TRP A 230 11.95 -6.09 16.88
N ALA A 231 13.00 -6.49 17.59
CA ALA A 231 14.13 -7.21 17.02
C ALA A 231 14.01 -8.69 17.40
N ARG A 232 14.33 -9.60 16.46
CA ARG A 232 14.56 -11.01 16.82
C ARG A 232 15.81 -11.10 17.69
N THR A 233 15.88 -12.05 18.61
CA THR A 233 17.06 -12.23 19.46
C THR A 233 17.65 -13.63 19.32
N VAL A 234 18.96 -13.73 19.49
CA VAL A 234 19.67 -15.01 19.64
C VAL A 234 20.70 -14.90 20.76
N THR A 235 21.02 -16.03 21.37
CA THR A 235 22.07 -16.12 22.38
C THR A 235 23.45 -15.91 21.75
N CYS A 236 24.29 -15.09 22.39
CA CYS A 236 25.69 -14.91 21.99
C CYS A 236 26.44 -16.25 21.99
N PRO A 237 27.16 -16.63 20.91
CA PRO A 237 27.93 -17.87 20.88
C PRO A 237 29.19 -17.81 21.76
N ASN A 238 29.60 -16.63 22.23
CA ASN A 238 30.71 -16.50 23.18
C ASN A 238 30.25 -16.98 24.58
N PRO A 239 30.79 -18.10 25.11
CA PRO A 239 30.34 -18.67 26.37
C PRO A 239 30.52 -17.73 27.58
N ALA A 240 31.51 -16.83 27.52
CA ALA A 240 31.73 -15.83 28.56
C ALA A 240 30.70 -14.68 28.53
N CYS A 241 29.99 -14.51 27.42
CA CYS A 241 29.00 -13.43 27.26
C CYS A 241 27.57 -13.94 27.43
N ASN A 242 27.17 -14.95 26.65
CA ASN A 242 25.87 -15.61 26.68
C ASN A 242 24.62 -14.68 26.69
N CYS A 243 24.76 -13.40 26.33
CA CYS A 243 23.65 -12.45 26.36
C CYS A 243 22.67 -12.69 25.21
N GLN A 244 21.42 -12.23 25.40
CA GLN A 244 20.43 -12.20 24.32
C GLN A 244 20.69 -10.99 23.43
N ILE A 245 20.98 -11.20 22.15
CA ILE A 245 21.42 -10.14 21.24
C ILE A 245 20.29 -9.77 20.28
N PRO A 246 19.88 -8.49 20.22
CA PRO A 246 18.92 -8.02 19.23
C PRO A 246 19.53 -8.05 17.83
N LEU A 247 18.80 -8.62 16.87
CA LEU A 247 19.16 -8.69 15.45
C LEU A 247 18.44 -7.56 14.70
N THR A 248 19.18 -6.53 14.31
CA THR A 248 18.69 -5.44 13.49
C THR A 248 19.74 -4.97 12.50
N SER A 249 19.36 -4.65 11.27
CA SER A 249 20.27 -4.05 10.29
C SER A 249 20.46 -2.54 10.50
N LYS A 250 19.58 -1.88 11.28
CA LYS A 250 19.57 -0.42 11.45
C LYS A 250 19.05 -0.02 12.84
N TRP A 251 19.71 0.94 13.46
CA TRP A 251 19.22 1.60 14.67
C TRP A 251 18.36 2.84 14.39
N ASN A 252 18.51 3.45 13.22
CA ASN A 252 17.75 4.64 12.81
C ASN A 252 16.25 4.32 12.61
N LEU A 253 15.40 5.02 13.36
CA LEU A 253 13.94 4.98 13.27
C LEU A 253 13.39 6.00 12.27
N SER A 254 14.09 7.12 12.10
CA SER A 254 13.80 8.15 11.11
C SER A 254 15.09 8.79 10.64
N THR A 255 15.23 8.94 9.32
CA THR A 255 16.36 9.63 8.66
C THR A 255 15.91 10.91 7.96
N LYS A 256 14.65 11.33 8.18
CA LYS A 256 14.12 12.57 7.59
C LYS A 256 14.81 13.78 8.24
N LYS A 257 15.34 14.68 7.40
CA LYS A 257 16.00 15.91 7.85
C LYS A 257 15.15 16.68 8.87
N GLY A 258 15.72 16.98 10.03
CA GLY A 258 15.06 17.67 11.16
C GLY A 258 14.12 16.80 12.00
N LYS A 259 14.04 15.50 11.71
CA LYS A 259 13.25 14.51 12.47
C LYS A 259 14.05 13.21 12.66
N GLU A 260 15.37 13.30 12.70
CA GLU A 260 16.26 12.18 12.86
C GLU A 260 16.12 11.60 14.28
N THR A 261 15.94 10.29 14.36
CA THR A 261 15.72 9.59 15.63
C THR A 261 16.20 8.16 15.50
N HIS A 262 16.82 7.63 16.55
CA HIS A 262 17.33 6.26 16.59
C HIS A 262 17.08 5.58 17.93
N VAL A 263 17.13 4.25 17.90
CA VAL A 263 17.22 3.40 19.08
C VAL A 263 18.68 3.33 19.51
N HIS A 264 18.97 3.55 20.79
CA HIS A 264 20.29 3.36 21.37
C HIS A 264 20.25 2.21 22.39
N PRO A 265 21.07 1.16 22.20
CA PRO A 265 21.16 0.06 23.16
C PRO A 265 21.86 0.51 24.44
N LEU A 266 21.33 0.08 25.59
CA LEU A 266 21.94 0.24 26.90
C LEU A 266 22.35 -1.12 27.44
N LEU A 267 23.59 -1.21 27.92
CA LEU A 267 24.15 -2.45 28.46
C LEU A 267 24.19 -2.37 29.98
N ASP A 268 23.40 -3.21 30.64
CA ASP A 268 23.52 -3.43 32.08
C ASP A 268 24.51 -4.57 32.33
N ARG A 269 25.72 -4.19 32.73
CA ARG A 269 26.83 -5.11 33.05
C ARG A 269 26.81 -5.57 34.51
N THR A 270 25.81 -5.17 35.30
CA THR A 270 25.63 -5.67 36.66
C THR A 270 24.97 -7.05 36.68
N THR A 271 24.29 -7.43 35.59
CA THR A 271 23.70 -8.76 35.41
C THR A 271 24.64 -9.71 34.66
N SER A 272 24.53 -11.00 34.96
CA SER A 272 25.19 -12.07 34.20
C SER A 272 24.14 -13.10 33.73
N PRO A 273 23.88 -13.23 32.41
CA PRO A 273 24.51 -12.49 31.31
C PRO A 273 24.12 -10.99 31.29
N VAL A 274 24.88 -10.19 30.52
CA VAL A 274 24.62 -8.75 30.32
C VAL A 274 23.20 -8.54 29.80
N SER A 275 22.42 -7.70 30.47
CA SER A 275 21.08 -7.33 30.03
C SER A 275 21.15 -6.15 29.08
N ILE A 276 20.33 -6.18 28.02
CA ILE A 276 20.28 -5.14 26.99
C ILE A 276 18.91 -4.51 27.04
N SER A 277 18.86 -3.19 27.23
CA SER A 277 17.63 -2.38 27.12
C SER A 277 17.81 -1.29 26.07
N PHE A 278 16.78 -0.47 25.81
CA PHE A 278 16.82 0.52 24.74
C PHE A 278 16.28 1.87 25.17
N GLN A 279 16.93 2.92 24.66
CA GLN A 279 16.45 4.30 24.74
C GLN A 279 16.24 4.88 23.35
N ILE A 280 15.43 5.93 23.27
CA ILE A 280 15.24 6.71 22.05
C ILE A 280 16.07 7.98 22.13
N ARG A 281 16.90 8.22 21.12
CA ARG A 281 17.73 9.42 21.02
C ARG A 281 17.44 10.19 19.73
N LYS A 282 17.57 11.51 19.80
CA LYS A 282 17.50 12.40 18.63
C LYS A 282 18.80 12.31 17.82
N GLY A 283 18.71 12.60 16.54
CA GLY A 283 19.83 12.52 15.61
C GLY A 283 19.96 11.14 14.96
N LEU A 284 20.87 11.04 13.99
CA LEU A 284 21.25 9.78 13.39
C LEU A 284 22.08 8.97 14.38
N SER A 285 21.90 7.65 14.37
CA SER A 285 22.74 6.74 15.13
C SER A 285 24.17 6.82 14.61
N PRO A 286 25.18 6.94 15.50
CA PRO A 286 26.58 6.82 15.12
C PRO A 286 27.00 5.38 14.84
N GLU A 287 26.16 4.40 15.20
CA GLU A 287 26.44 2.98 15.11
C GLU A 287 25.62 2.31 14.00
N GLU A 288 26.20 1.31 13.36
CA GLU A 288 25.47 0.41 12.47
C GLU A 288 24.63 -0.59 13.29
N GLY A 289 23.62 -1.18 12.63
CA GLY A 289 22.86 -2.27 13.23
C GLY A 289 23.74 -3.48 13.54
N THR A 290 23.25 -4.38 14.40
CA THR A 290 23.95 -5.61 14.76
C THR A 290 24.13 -6.57 13.60
N VAL A 291 23.32 -6.50 12.54
CA VAL A 291 23.35 -7.42 11.39
C VAL A 291 23.88 -6.72 10.13
N ASN A 292 24.84 -7.36 9.47
CA ASN A 292 25.35 -6.96 8.16
C ASN A 292 25.42 -8.17 7.20
N ARG A 293 26.12 -8.02 6.05
CA ARG A 293 26.24 -9.08 5.04
C ARG A 293 27.02 -10.33 5.49
N ARG A 294 27.80 -10.24 6.57
CA ARG A 294 28.66 -11.34 7.08
C ARG A 294 28.03 -12.11 8.25
N GLY A 295 27.03 -11.54 8.91
CA GLY A 295 26.41 -12.11 10.11
C GLY A 295 25.96 -11.00 11.05
N ALA A 296 25.97 -11.30 12.35
CA ALA A 296 25.73 -10.31 13.39
C ALA A 296 26.98 -10.04 14.25
N THR A 297 26.97 -8.95 15.00
CA THR A 297 27.97 -8.61 16.01
C THR A 297 27.29 -8.40 17.35
N CYS A 298 27.82 -9.02 18.41
CA CYS A 298 27.32 -8.83 19.76
C CYS A 298 27.58 -7.40 20.24
N VAL A 299 26.52 -6.66 20.58
CA VAL A 299 26.64 -5.30 21.13
C VAL A 299 27.26 -5.27 22.53
N ALA A 300 27.24 -6.38 23.27
CA ALA A 300 27.80 -6.45 24.62
C ALA A 300 29.31 -6.76 24.65
N CYS A 301 29.77 -7.72 23.84
CA CYS A 301 31.16 -8.21 23.86
C CYS A 301 31.91 -8.08 22.54
N GLY A 302 31.28 -7.57 21.47
CA GLY A 302 31.90 -7.39 20.16
C GLY A 302 32.12 -8.69 19.35
N SER A 303 31.78 -9.86 19.89
CA SER A 303 31.98 -11.14 19.20
C SER A 303 31.14 -11.22 17.91
N ALA A 304 31.77 -11.73 16.85
CA ALA A 304 31.09 -12.01 15.59
C ALA A 304 30.19 -13.24 15.71
N ILE A 305 29.03 -13.20 15.04
CA ILE A 305 27.98 -14.21 15.11
C ILE A 305 27.63 -14.61 13.68
N PRO A 306 28.13 -15.74 13.19
CA PRO A 306 27.90 -16.14 11.81
C PRO A 306 26.43 -16.49 11.59
N PHE A 307 25.95 -16.34 10.35
CA PHE A 307 24.58 -16.72 9.99
C PHE A 307 24.27 -18.21 10.26
N THR A 308 25.28 -19.07 10.24
CA THR A 308 25.13 -20.49 10.61
C THR A 308 24.60 -20.63 12.03
N HIS A 309 25.19 -19.92 13.00
CA HIS A 309 24.71 -19.88 14.39
C HIS A 309 23.28 -19.35 14.47
N ILE A 310 23.00 -18.20 13.85
CA ILE A 310 21.66 -17.57 13.87
C ILE A 310 20.59 -18.51 13.32
N ARG A 311 20.88 -19.21 12.22
CA ARG A 311 19.97 -20.18 11.60
C ARG A 311 19.79 -21.42 12.46
N LEU A 312 20.84 -21.91 13.11
CA LEU A 312 20.76 -23.03 14.05
C LEU A 312 19.89 -22.68 15.27
N GLU A 313 20.08 -21.49 15.86
CA GLU A 313 19.24 -21.00 16.96
C GLU A 313 17.77 -20.89 16.54
N GLY A 314 17.50 -20.34 15.35
CA GLY A 314 16.15 -20.26 14.80
C GLY A 314 15.51 -21.64 14.58
N LYS A 315 16.19 -22.54 13.89
CA LYS A 315 15.71 -23.91 13.62
C LYS A 315 15.48 -24.72 14.90
N ALA A 316 16.24 -24.43 15.96
CA ALA A 316 16.08 -25.06 17.25
C ALA A 316 15.03 -24.39 18.15
N GLY A 317 14.29 -23.39 17.65
CA GLY A 317 13.25 -22.69 18.41
C GLY A 317 13.79 -21.75 19.50
N ARG A 318 15.08 -21.44 19.51
CA ARG A 318 15.74 -20.59 20.51
C ARG A 318 15.80 -19.11 20.13
N MET A 319 15.24 -18.74 18.97
CA MET A 319 15.17 -17.34 18.55
C MET A 319 14.04 -16.62 19.29
N GLY A 320 14.39 -15.62 20.08
CA GLY A 320 13.45 -14.79 20.81
C GLY A 320 13.04 -13.52 20.06
N SER A 321 12.40 -12.61 20.79
CA SER A 321 12.07 -11.27 20.31
C SER A 321 12.09 -10.26 21.45
N GLN A 322 12.59 -9.06 21.20
CA GLN A 322 12.64 -7.97 22.16
C GLN A 322 12.16 -6.66 21.54
N MET A 323 11.31 -5.93 22.28
CA MET A 323 10.81 -4.63 21.83
C MET A 323 11.96 -3.61 21.91
N ILE A 324 12.16 -2.86 20.83
CA ILE A 324 13.22 -1.85 20.73
C ILE A 324 12.69 -0.42 20.74
N ALA A 325 11.43 -0.21 20.34
CA ALA A 325 10.77 1.09 20.34
C ALA A 325 9.25 0.97 20.17
N ILE A 326 8.54 2.02 20.54
CA ILE A 326 7.12 2.24 20.26
C ILE A 326 7.00 3.47 19.36
N ALA A 327 6.28 3.37 18.24
CA ALA A 327 5.88 4.52 17.45
C ALA A 327 4.44 4.90 17.84
N ALA A 328 4.22 6.15 18.23
CA ALA A 328 2.91 6.67 18.64
C ALA A 328 2.54 7.94 17.85
N GLU A 329 1.24 8.20 17.72
CA GLU A 329 0.73 9.42 17.11
C GLU A 329 1.13 10.64 17.93
N TYR A 330 1.64 11.67 17.26
CA TYR A 330 1.96 12.93 17.94
C TYR A 330 1.84 14.11 16.99
N LYS A 331 0.92 15.04 17.32
CA LYS A 331 0.57 16.19 16.48
C LYS A 331 0.24 15.73 15.05
N ARG A 332 0.86 16.31 14.02
CA ARG A 332 0.70 15.94 12.60
C ARG A 332 1.72 14.87 12.15
N GLY A 333 2.08 13.94 13.03
CA GLY A 333 3.11 12.96 12.73
C GLY A 333 3.18 11.87 13.78
N ARG A 334 4.41 11.40 14.02
CA ARG A 334 4.69 10.34 14.98
C ARG A 334 5.82 10.74 15.91
N ILE A 335 5.82 10.14 17.08
CA ILE A 335 6.95 10.13 18.02
C ILE A 335 7.41 8.69 18.24
N TYR A 336 8.66 8.54 18.64
CA TYR A 336 9.21 7.27 19.10
C TYR A 336 9.45 7.32 20.61
N LEU A 337 8.99 6.30 21.30
CA LEU A 337 9.10 6.11 22.74
C LEU A 337 9.92 4.85 23.03
N PRO A 338 10.63 4.79 24.17
CA PRO A 338 11.36 3.59 24.55
C PRO A 338 10.41 2.40 24.77
N PRO A 339 10.91 1.17 24.78
CA PRO A 339 10.13 0.02 25.21
C PRO A 339 9.53 0.24 26.59
N ASP A 340 8.30 -0.21 26.77
CA ASP A 340 7.56 -0.11 28.03
C ASP A 340 7.12 -1.51 28.48
N GLU A 341 7.35 -1.83 29.76
CA GLU A 341 7.07 -3.17 30.30
C GLU A 341 5.59 -3.55 30.23
N ASN A 342 4.68 -2.61 30.44
CA ASN A 342 3.25 -2.87 30.36
C ASN A 342 2.85 -3.20 28.91
N HIS A 343 3.37 -2.44 27.93
CA HIS A 343 3.17 -2.75 26.52
C HIS A 343 3.76 -4.11 26.12
N ILE A 344 4.92 -4.49 26.65
CA ILE A 344 5.54 -5.82 26.41
C ILE A 344 4.66 -6.93 27.00
N LYS A 345 4.23 -6.78 28.26
CA LYS A 345 3.35 -7.75 28.93
C LYS A 345 2.05 -7.95 28.15
N ILE A 346 1.40 -6.85 27.73
CA ILE A 346 0.16 -6.90 26.93
C ILE A 346 0.39 -7.52 25.55
N ALA A 347 1.52 -7.24 24.89
CA ALA A 347 1.83 -7.85 23.61
C ALA A 347 1.96 -9.38 23.71
N ASN A 348 2.50 -9.86 24.84
CA ASN A 348 2.73 -11.28 25.11
C ASN A 348 1.55 -11.99 25.80
N SER A 349 0.53 -11.26 26.25
CA SER A 349 -0.67 -11.85 26.89
C SER A 349 -1.73 -12.29 25.88
N ALA A 350 -1.53 -12.03 24.59
CA ALA A 350 -2.45 -12.46 23.55
C ALA A 350 -2.58 -14.00 23.54
N VAL A 351 -3.81 -14.48 23.67
CA VAL A 351 -4.16 -15.89 23.54
C VAL A 351 -4.79 -16.09 22.16
N MET A 352 -4.23 -17.00 21.38
CA MET A 352 -4.65 -17.25 20.01
C MET A 352 -5.44 -18.55 19.93
N ASP A 353 -6.60 -18.48 19.29
CA ASP A 353 -7.47 -19.65 19.10
C ASP A 353 -7.00 -20.56 17.96
N GLU A 354 -6.52 -19.96 16.86
CA GLU A 354 -6.23 -20.67 15.60
C GLU A 354 -4.98 -20.10 14.92
N LYS A 355 -4.14 -21.00 14.42
CA LYS A 355 -2.90 -20.68 13.68
C LYS A 355 -2.89 -21.45 12.36
N PRO A 356 -2.68 -20.77 11.22
CA PRO A 356 -2.46 -21.45 9.94
C PRO A 356 -1.27 -22.42 10.02
N THR A 357 -1.50 -23.69 9.69
CA THR A 357 -0.49 -24.75 9.75
C THR A 357 0.08 -25.11 8.38
N GLU A 358 -0.42 -24.51 7.31
CA GLU A 358 0.02 -24.76 5.95
C GLU A 358 1.52 -24.45 5.80
N GLU A 359 2.26 -25.40 5.24
CA GLU A 359 3.70 -25.27 5.02
C GLU A 359 4.00 -24.18 3.98
N LEU A 360 5.07 -23.43 4.24
CA LEU A 360 5.64 -22.52 3.26
C LEU A 360 6.28 -23.30 2.10
N PRO A 361 6.30 -22.73 0.89
CA PRO A 361 6.98 -23.33 -0.25
C PRO A 361 8.44 -23.68 0.07
N LYS A 362 8.86 -24.88 -0.33
CA LYS A 362 10.21 -25.41 -0.04
C LYS A 362 11.33 -24.68 -0.80
N ASN A 363 11.01 -23.88 -1.82
CA ASN A 363 12.00 -23.17 -2.61
C ASN A 363 12.52 -21.90 -1.87
N PRO A 364 13.78 -21.89 -1.38
CA PRO A 364 14.32 -20.78 -0.62
C PRO A 364 14.61 -19.53 -1.47
N ARG A 365 14.49 -19.62 -2.81
CA ARG A 365 14.53 -18.43 -3.67
C ARG A 365 13.30 -17.53 -3.44
N ASP A 366 12.20 -18.12 -2.98
CA ASP A 366 10.91 -17.44 -2.82
C ASP A 366 10.65 -17.09 -1.34
N PHE A 367 10.95 -18.00 -0.41
CA PHE A 367 10.79 -17.78 1.04
C PHE A 367 12.01 -18.26 1.85
N LYS A 368 12.79 -17.32 2.40
CA LYS A 368 14.02 -17.63 3.15
C LYS A 368 13.80 -17.89 4.66
N THR A 369 12.58 -17.76 5.13
CA THR A 369 12.20 -17.82 6.56
C THR A 369 12.37 -19.22 7.16
N SER A 370 12.22 -20.28 6.35
CA SER A 370 12.46 -21.67 6.75
C SER A 370 13.89 -21.94 7.22
N ASN A 371 14.87 -21.15 6.75
CA ASN A 371 16.24 -21.21 7.25
C ASN A 371 16.35 -20.86 8.74
N TYR A 372 15.34 -20.21 9.31
CA TYR A 372 15.27 -19.76 10.70
C TYR A 372 14.19 -20.50 11.50
N GLY A 373 13.70 -21.65 11.01
CA GLY A 373 12.69 -22.46 11.71
C GLY A 373 11.24 -22.02 11.51
N LEU A 374 10.98 -20.98 10.72
CA LEU A 374 9.63 -20.53 10.38
C LEU A 374 9.15 -21.27 9.13
N THR A 375 8.34 -22.31 9.31
CA THR A 375 8.04 -23.31 8.28
C THR A 375 6.60 -23.30 7.82
N SER A 376 5.69 -22.67 8.58
CA SER A 376 4.29 -22.48 8.24
C SER A 376 3.93 -21.01 8.03
N PHE A 377 2.81 -20.73 7.36
CA PHE A 377 2.29 -19.35 7.25
C PHE A 377 2.02 -18.72 8.62
N GLY A 378 1.56 -19.50 9.60
CA GLY A 378 1.33 -19.02 10.96
C GLY A 378 2.62 -18.57 11.67
N ASP A 379 3.79 -19.11 11.33
CA ASP A 379 5.06 -18.72 11.95
C ASP A 379 5.52 -17.31 11.58
N LEU A 380 4.95 -16.73 10.51
CA LEU A 380 5.30 -15.40 10.02
C LEU A 380 4.69 -14.26 10.85
N TYR A 381 3.77 -14.60 11.76
CA TYR A 381 3.02 -13.64 12.57
C TYR A 381 3.27 -13.86 14.05
N THR A 382 3.24 -12.77 14.81
CA THR A 382 3.14 -12.84 16.27
C THR A 382 1.75 -13.32 16.68
N THR A 383 1.63 -13.92 17.87
CA THR A 383 0.36 -14.36 18.45
C THR A 383 -0.68 -13.23 18.43
N ARG A 384 -0.28 -12.03 18.82
CA ARG A 384 -1.17 -10.85 18.80
C ARG A 384 -1.63 -10.45 17.40
N GLN A 385 -0.78 -10.57 16.38
CA GLN A 385 -1.18 -10.30 14.99
C GLN A 385 -2.19 -11.35 14.50
N LEU A 386 -2.00 -12.63 14.85
CA LEU A 386 -2.95 -13.69 14.49
C LEU A 386 -4.30 -13.46 15.17
N VAL A 387 -4.33 -13.09 16.45
CA VAL A 387 -5.57 -12.71 17.16
C VAL A 387 -6.30 -11.58 16.42
N ALA A 388 -5.58 -10.55 15.96
CA ALA A 388 -6.20 -9.47 15.21
C ALA A 388 -6.73 -9.91 13.84
N LEU A 389 -5.96 -10.68 13.08
CA LEU A 389 -6.39 -11.19 11.78
C LEU A 389 -7.60 -12.11 11.90
N ASN A 390 -7.61 -13.02 12.88
CA ASN A 390 -8.73 -13.93 13.14
C ASN A 390 -9.98 -13.16 13.58
N THR A 391 -9.82 -12.14 14.42
CA THR A 391 -10.93 -11.27 14.83
C THR A 391 -11.53 -10.55 13.63
N LEU A 392 -10.71 -9.94 12.78
CA LEU A 392 -11.17 -9.27 11.56
C LEU A 392 -11.86 -10.25 10.60
N GLY A 393 -11.31 -11.45 10.41
CA GLY A 393 -11.92 -12.51 9.60
C GLY A 393 -13.31 -12.90 10.09
N ARG A 394 -13.48 -13.10 11.40
CA ARG A 394 -14.78 -13.41 12.03
C ARG A 394 -15.76 -12.24 11.99
N LEU A 395 -15.29 -11.00 12.10
CA LEU A 395 -16.17 -9.83 12.00
C LEU A 395 -16.64 -9.59 10.56
N LEU A 396 -15.79 -9.87 9.56
CA LEU A 396 -16.16 -9.77 8.16
C LEU A 396 -17.31 -10.70 7.77
N THR A 397 -17.43 -11.89 8.37
CA THR A 397 -18.59 -12.76 8.12
C THR A 397 -19.87 -12.15 8.68
N LYS A 398 -19.80 -11.53 9.86
CA LYS A 398 -20.93 -10.81 10.48
C LYS A 398 -21.35 -9.56 9.70
N VAL A 399 -20.45 -8.90 8.96
CA VAL A 399 -20.83 -7.81 8.06
C VAL A 399 -21.85 -8.29 7.03
N ARG A 400 -21.73 -9.53 6.53
CA ARG A 400 -22.64 -10.07 5.51
C ARG A 400 -24.05 -10.37 6.02
N GLU A 401 -24.18 -10.59 7.33
CA GLU A 401 -25.46 -10.88 7.98
C GLU A 401 -26.25 -9.61 8.33
N ARG A 402 -25.56 -8.47 8.37
CA ARG A 402 -26.14 -7.14 8.58
C ARG A 402 -26.50 -6.51 7.24
#